data_AF-A0A100IBK2-F1
#
_entry.id   AF-A0A100IBK2-F1
#
_cell.length_a   1.000
_cell.length_b   1.000
_cell.length_c   1.000
_cell.angle_alpha   90.00
_cell.angle_beta   90.00
_cell.angle_gamma   90.00
#
_symmetry.space_group_name_H-M   'P 1'
#
loop_
_entity.id
_entity.type
_entity.pdbx_description
1 polymer ?
#
loop_
_entity_poly.entity_id
_entity_poly.type
_entity_poly.pdbx_seq_one_letter_code
_entity_poly.pdbx_strand_id
1 'polypeptide(L)'
;MEPIIHPIFEKQTSTWQYIVACPETHEAVIIDPVLDFDPTQLTVTTTSADELLDFAASKGYHITRILETHAHADHLTAAHYIQTKLHHQQRSSLSSSSSTESSPKVPICTGHRIRQVQATFAQRYNIPSNDLDTAFDHLFQDDETFQIGRITAQVLHLPGHTPDHSGYMIGSNVFTGDSIFNPDVGSARCDFPHGDARALYQSMRKLLALPEHVKLYTGHDYPPADSTTNRAPKAFVTVKDQKEGNKHVKEGTGEEEFVKWRQERDAALGEPRLLHPSLQVNVRGTKLSTFNIYILVTTMASTMLASFPGSAASYTTSHLSKDSAPLLVEEDNYTFEQLVHDLRSYLGSSRGIDGENVDHKVLIAFMSKYASNPKDWSRFARNDVSKNYTRNLVEDINGRANLLVLVWNPQKGSPIHDHADAHCIMKILGGELNEVIYDTPDPERGHDAPLTVKQETTYKTDEVAYICDQIGLHRVMNPRKDQVAVSLHLYTPPNAADFGYNIYDRDTGRSSHVYQAS
;
A
#
# COMPACT_ATOMS: atom_id res chain seq x y z
N MET A 1 -18.14 -30.17 0.95
CA MET A 1 -18.80 -29.12 1.76
C MET A 1 -18.80 -27.86 0.93
N GLU A 2 -19.93 -27.17 0.81
CA GLU A 2 -20.01 -25.91 0.06
C GLU A 2 -19.70 -24.71 0.97
N PRO A 3 -18.96 -23.71 0.48
CA PRO A 3 -18.72 -22.48 1.22
C PRO A 3 -19.94 -21.57 1.25
N ILE A 4 -19.95 -20.62 2.19
CA ILE A 4 -20.78 -19.42 2.11
C ILE A 4 -19.98 -18.37 1.35
N ILE A 5 -20.54 -17.81 0.28
CA ILE A 5 -19.86 -16.83 -0.59
C ILE A 5 -20.59 -15.51 -0.54
N HIS A 6 -19.84 -14.43 -0.27
CA HIS A 6 -20.34 -13.06 -0.26
C HIS A 6 -19.63 -12.24 -1.33
N PRO A 7 -20.29 -11.99 -2.48
CA PRO A 7 -19.77 -11.12 -3.53
C PRO A 7 -20.03 -9.65 -3.19
N ILE A 8 -19.01 -8.81 -3.27
CA ILE A 8 -19.06 -7.38 -2.94
C ILE A 8 -18.51 -6.60 -4.14
N PHE A 9 -19.35 -5.77 -4.75
CA PHE A 9 -19.03 -5.06 -5.99
C PHE A 9 -18.44 -3.68 -5.70
N GLU A 10 -17.18 -3.46 -6.06
CA GLU A 10 -16.56 -2.14 -6.08
C GLU A 10 -16.93 -1.44 -7.39
N LYS A 11 -17.53 -0.25 -7.29
CA LYS A 11 -18.19 0.40 -8.43
C LYS A 11 -17.23 1.21 -9.29
N GLN A 12 -16.13 1.73 -8.74
CA GLN A 12 -15.21 2.61 -9.45
C GLN A 12 -14.35 1.86 -10.48
N THR A 13 -13.96 0.63 -10.15
CA THR A 13 -13.15 -0.25 -11.00
C THR A 13 -13.97 -1.41 -11.57
N SER A 14 -15.24 -1.55 -11.12
CA SER A 14 -16.15 -2.65 -11.48
C SER A 14 -15.63 -4.02 -11.07
N THR A 15 -14.83 -4.05 -9.98
CA THR A 15 -14.18 -5.24 -9.44
C THR A 15 -15.12 -5.96 -8.49
N TRP A 16 -15.16 -7.28 -8.61
CA TRP A 16 -15.76 -8.15 -7.61
C TRP A 16 -14.73 -8.57 -6.58
N GLN A 17 -15.02 -8.25 -5.33
CA GLN A 17 -14.30 -8.72 -4.16
C GLN A 17 -15.11 -9.84 -3.53
N TYR A 18 -14.44 -10.85 -2.95
CA TYR A 18 -15.15 -12.00 -2.38
C TYR A 18 -14.70 -12.31 -0.96
N ILE A 19 -15.68 -12.56 -0.08
CA ILE A 19 -15.46 -13.25 1.19
C ILE A 19 -16.03 -14.67 1.06
N VAL A 20 -15.18 -15.67 1.27
CA VAL A 20 -15.52 -17.09 1.14
C VAL A 20 -15.29 -17.79 2.46
N ALA A 21 -16.37 -18.22 3.11
CA ALA A 21 -16.34 -18.70 4.48
C ALA A 21 -16.75 -20.18 4.60
N CYS A 22 -16.10 -20.90 5.50
CA CYS A 22 -16.50 -22.22 5.94
C CYS A 22 -17.72 -22.10 6.87
N PRO A 23 -18.86 -22.76 6.55
CA PRO A 23 -20.08 -22.64 7.36
C PRO A 23 -19.93 -23.25 8.76
N GLU A 24 -19.00 -24.19 8.98
CA GLU A 24 -18.83 -24.86 10.27
C GLU A 24 -17.83 -24.16 11.20
N THR A 25 -16.73 -23.64 10.65
CA THR A 25 -15.63 -23.09 11.45
C THR A 25 -15.60 -21.57 11.46
N HIS A 26 -16.34 -20.93 10.56
CA HIS A 26 -16.30 -19.49 10.30
C HIS A 26 -14.93 -18.97 9.84
N GLU A 27 -13.96 -19.84 9.57
CA GLU A 27 -12.75 -19.46 8.85
C GLU A 27 -13.11 -19.02 7.43
N ALA A 28 -12.50 -17.92 6.97
CA ALA A 28 -12.79 -17.34 5.68
C ALA A 28 -11.55 -16.81 4.99
N VAL A 29 -11.64 -16.64 3.67
CA VAL A 29 -10.64 -15.95 2.86
C VAL A 29 -11.25 -14.74 2.19
N ILE A 30 -10.41 -13.74 1.92
CA ILE A 30 -10.75 -12.58 1.08
C ILE A 30 -10.04 -12.77 -0.27
N ILE A 31 -10.74 -12.54 -1.38
CA ILE A 31 -10.20 -12.66 -2.73
C ILE A 31 -10.31 -11.32 -3.45
N ASP A 32 -9.21 -10.88 -4.06
CA ASP A 32 -9.06 -9.65 -4.87
C ASP A 32 -9.58 -8.38 -4.17
N PRO A 33 -9.14 -8.07 -2.93
CA PRO A 33 -9.62 -6.90 -2.21
C PRO A 33 -9.10 -5.59 -2.82
N VAL A 34 -9.94 -4.55 -2.85
CA VAL A 34 -9.65 -3.25 -3.48
C VAL A 34 -9.25 -2.20 -2.45
N LEU A 35 -8.18 -1.47 -2.75
CA LEU A 35 -7.78 -0.24 -2.11
C LEU A 35 -8.19 0.93 -3.02
N ASP A 36 -8.98 1.85 -2.49
CA ASP A 36 -9.55 2.93 -3.31
C ASP A 36 -8.45 3.88 -3.78
N PHE A 37 -8.48 4.26 -5.04
CA PHE A 37 -7.53 5.22 -5.60
C PHE A 37 -8.20 6.22 -6.54
N ASP A 38 -8.10 7.50 -6.20
CA ASP A 38 -8.49 8.60 -7.09
C ASP A 38 -7.26 9.06 -7.89
N PRO A 39 -7.17 8.78 -9.20
CA PRO A 39 -6.04 9.22 -10.01
C PRO A 39 -6.04 10.72 -10.30
N THR A 40 -7.14 11.43 -10.05
CA THR A 40 -7.23 12.89 -10.21
C THR A 40 -6.63 13.59 -9.00
N GLN A 41 -6.96 13.11 -7.80
CA GLN A 41 -6.46 13.67 -6.54
C GLN A 41 -5.17 13.01 -6.06
N LEU A 42 -4.82 11.86 -6.64
CA LEU A 42 -3.71 11.00 -6.23
C LEU A 42 -3.81 10.57 -4.77
N THR A 43 -5.05 10.35 -4.32
CA THR A 43 -5.38 9.96 -2.96
C THR A 43 -5.78 8.51 -2.89
N VAL A 44 -5.37 7.87 -1.81
CA VAL A 44 -5.77 6.50 -1.47
C VAL A 44 -6.76 6.57 -0.31
N THR A 45 -7.86 5.83 -0.39
CA THR A 45 -8.76 5.62 0.75
C THR A 45 -8.96 4.14 1.03
N THR A 46 -9.47 3.81 2.22
CA THR A 46 -9.62 2.43 2.70
C THR A 46 -11.08 1.99 2.80
N THR A 47 -12.01 2.78 2.26
CA THR A 47 -13.46 2.57 2.38
C THR A 47 -13.85 1.16 1.92
N SER A 48 -13.42 0.75 0.72
CA SER A 48 -13.72 -0.60 0.20
C SER A 48 -13.16 -1.72 1.07
N ALA A 49 -11.92 -1.56 1.54
CA ALA A 49 -11.26 -2.56 2.39
C ALA A 49 -11.89 -2.64 3.80
N ASP A 50 -12.33 -1.51 4.33
CA ASP A 50 -13.01 -1.40 5.62
C ASP A 50 -14.40 -2.02 5.57
N GLU A 51 -15.15 -1.80 4.48
CA GLU A 51 -16.44 -2.46 4.25
C GLU A 51 -16.30 -3.99 4.21
N LEU A 52 -15.23 -4.53 3.60
CA LEU A 52 -14.93 -5.97 3.63
C LEU A 52 -14.71 -6.48 5.06
N LEU A 53 -13.87 -5.78 5.83
CA LEU A 53 -13.53 -6.16 7.21
C LEU A 53 -14.73 -6.06 8.15
N ASP A 54 -15.50 -4.97 8.06
CA ASP A 54 -16.71 -4.77 8.85
C ASP A 54 -17.76 -5.82 8.51
N PHE A 55 -17.91 -6.17 7.22
CA PHE A 55 -18.79 -7.24 6.80
C PHE A 55 -18.34 -8.59 7.38
N ALA A 56 -17.06 -8.95 7.26
CA ALA A 56 -16.52 -10.18 7.82
C ALA A 56 -16.73 -10.26 9.34
N ALA A 57 -16.46 -9.17 10.05
CA ALA A 57 -16.68 -9.05 11.50
C ALA A 57 -18.18 -9.21 11.86
N SER A 58 -19.08 -8.60 11.09
CA SER A 58 -20.54 -8.71 11.30
C SER A 58 -21.07 -10.15 11.18
N LYS A 59 -20.36 -11.00 10.42
CA LYS A 59 -20.67 -12.43 10.26
C LYS A 59 -19.92 -13.33 11.26
N GLY A 60 -19.03 -12.75 12.06
CA GLY A 60 -18.16 -13.49 12.97
C GLY A 60 -17.17 -14.37 12.22
N TYR A 61 -16.70 -13.94 11.04
CA TYR A 61 -15.70 -14.69 10.27
C TYR A 61 -14.28 -14.41 10.76
N HIS A 62 -13.46 -15.45 10.76
CA HIS A 62 -12.03 -15.36 11.00
C HIS A 62 -11.28 -15.43 9.67
N ILE A 63 -10.71 -14.30 9.23
CA ILE A 63 -9.95 -14.27 7.97
C ILE A 63 -8.61 -14.98 8.15
N THR A 64 -8.41 -16.07 7.42
CA THR A 64 -7.20 -16.90 7.50
C THR A 64 -6.23 -16.71 6.34
N ARG A 65 -6.69 -16.17 5.21
CA ARG A 65 -5.83 -15.81 4.05
C ARG A 65 -6.43 -14.66 3.25
N ILE A 66 -5.56 -13.94 2.56
CA ILE A 66 -5.92 -12.96 1.53
C ILE A 66 -5.34 -13.45 0.22
N LEU A 67 -6.17 -13.59 -0.81
CA LEU A 67 -5.84 -14.23 -2.08
C LEU A 67 -5.90 -13.21 -3.21
N GLU A 68 -4.90 -13.21 -4.08
CA GLU A 68 -4.92 -12.49 -5.36
C GLU A 68 -4.98 -13.49 -6.50
N THR A 69 -5.92 -13.29 -7.44
CA THR A 69 -5.99 -14.08 -8.67
C THR A 69 -4.83 -13.75 -9.60
N HIS A 70 -4.42 -12.49 -9.67
CA HIS A 70 -3.30 -12.02 -10.49
C HIS A 70 -2.83 -10.62 -10.06
N ALA A 71 -1.74 -10.12 -10.63
CA ALA A 71 -1.36 -8.72 -10.52
C ALA A 71 -2.33 -7.82 -11.33
N HIS A 72 -3.32 -7.25 -10.63
CA HIS A 72 -4.35 -6.42 -11.26
C HIS A 72 -3.77 -5.14 -11.89
N ALA A 73 -4.39 -4.71 -12.99
CA ALA A 73 -3.99 -3.53 -13.76
C ALA A 73 -5.01 -2.39 -13.68
N ASP A 74 -6.16 -2.63 -13.05
CA ASP A 74 -7.33 -1.76 -13.06
C ASP A 74 -7.67 -1.19 -11.67
N HIS A 75 -7.13 -1.78 -10.60
CA HIS A 75 -7.28 -1.33 -9.21
C HIS A 75 -6.02 -1.61 -8.39
N LEU A 76 -5.83 -0.90 -7.28
CA LEU A 76 -4.81 -1.22 -6.28
C LEU A 76 -5.38 -2.29 -5.34
N THR A 77 -4.63 -3.34 -5.02
CA THR A 77 -5.08 -4.31 -3.99
C THR A 77 -5.08 -3.67 -2.59
N ALA A 78 -5.93 -4.15 -1.68
CA ALA A 78 -5.91 -3.82 -0.25
C ALA A 78 -5.27 -4.89 0.62
N ALA A 79 -4.61 -5.91 0.05
CA ALA A 79 -4.14 -7.07 0.79
C ALA A 79 -3.21 -6.74 1.97
N HIS A 80 -2.24 -5.85 1.79
CA HIS A 80 -1.32 -5.43 2.86
C HIS A 80 -2.03 -4.61 3.93
N TYR A 81 -2.95 -3.72 3.52
CA TYR A 81 -3.76 -2.94 4.47
C TYR A 81 -4.59 -3.87 5.36
N ILE A 82 -5.31 -4.83 4.76
CA ILE A 82 -6.14 -5.81 5.47
C ILE A 82 -5.28 -6.70 6.39
N GLN A 83 -4.17 -7.25 5.89
CA GLN A 83 -3.24 -8.05 6.71
C GLN A 83 -2.78 -7.27 7.94
N THR A 84 -2.38 -6.01 7.73
CA THR A 84 -1.86 -5.16 8.79
C THR A 84 -2.96 -4.85 9.81
N LYS A 85 -4.15 -4.41 9.37
CA LYS A 85 -5.27 -4.12 10.26
C LYS A 85 -5.69 -5.33 11.10
N LEU A 86 -5.77 -6.51 10.50
CA LEU A 86 -6.06 -7.76 11.22
C LEU A 86 -4.98 -8.12 12.24
N HIS A 87 -3.69 -7.94 11.89
CA HIS A 87 -2.57 -8.19 12.80
C HIS A 87 -2.61 -7.26 14.02
N HIS A 88 -2.93 -5.99 13.83
CA HIS A 88 -3.08 -5.02 14.93
C HIS A 88 -4.26 -5.36 15.84
N GLN A 89 -5.41 -5.73 15.27
CA GLN A 89 -6.58 -6.16 16.05
C GLN A 89 -6.31 -7.41 16.89
N GLN A 90 -5.54 -8.37 16.35
CA GLN A 90 -5.13 -9.56 17.12
C GLN A 90 -4.23 -9.17 18.30
N ARG A 91 -3.23 -8.30 18.07
CA ARG A 91 -2.31 -7.87 19.15
C ARG A 91 -3.00 -7.06 20.25
N SER A 92 -3.94 -6.18 19.92
CA SER A 92 -4.65 -5.38 20.93
C SER A 92 -5.55 -6.25 21.83
N SER A 93 -6.06 -7.36 21.31
CA SER A 93 -6.88 -8.33 22.08
C SER A 93 -6.07 -9.20 23.05
N LEU A 94 -4.74 -9.26 22.92
CA LEU A 94 -3.84 -10.16 23.67
C LEU A 94 -3.17 -9.53 24.91
N SER A 95 -3.56 -8.31 25.30
CA SER A 95 -2.93 -7.53 26.38
C SER A 95 -3.07 -8.11 27.81
N SER A 96 -3.62 -9.31 27.98
CA SER A 96 -3.78 -9.97 29.29
C SER A 96 -3.02 -11.29 29.48
N SER A 97 -2.16 -11.72 28.55
CA SER A 97 -1.38 -12.97 28.73
C SER A 97 0.10 -12.82 28.39
N SER A 98 0.95 -13.19 29.35
CA SER A 98 2.42 -13.13 29.34
C SER A 98 3.10 -14.14 28.41
N SER A 99 2.56 -14.40 27.21
CA SER A 99 3.17 -15.31 26.23
C SER A 99 3.89 -14.51 25.14
N THR A 100 5.20 -14.68 25.07
CA THR A 100 6.14 -14.12 24.08
C THR A 100 5.98 -14.66 22.65
N GLU A 101 4.88 -15.34 22.32
CA GLU A 101 4.62 -15.84 20.96
C GLU A 101 3.90 -14.77 20.15
N SER A 102 4.59 -14.21 19.15
CA SER A 102 3.98 -13.28 18.21
C SER A 102 2.86 -13.99 17.43
N SER A 103 1.64 -13.49 17.50
CA SER A 103 0.55 -13.97 16.64
C SER A 103 0.99 -13.91 15.16
N PRO A 104 0.84 -15.00 14.40
CA PRO A 104 1.21 -15.01 12.99
C PRO A 104 0.28 -14.10 12.18
N LYS A 105 0.86 -13.31 11.28
CA LYS A 105 0.09 -12.49 10.33
C LYS A 105 -0.74 -13.38 9.41
N VAL A 106 -1.93 -12.91 9.05
CA VAL A 106 -2.76 -13.53 8.00
C VAL A 106 -2.00 -13.46 6.67
N PRO A 107 -1.62 -14.58 6.03
CA PRO A 107 -0.77 -14.56 4.84
C PRO A 107 -1.49 -13.97 3.62
N ILE A 108 -0.75 -13.18 2.85
CA ILE A 108 -1.12 -12.74 1.50
C ILE A 108 -0.59 -13.77 0.51
N CYS A 109 -1.45 -14.29 -0.37
CA CYS A 109 -1.13 -15.42 -1.24
C CYS A 109 -1.48 -15.13 -2.71
N THR A 110 -0.63 -15.62 -3.61
CA THR A 110 -0.89 -15.62 -5.06
C THR A 110 -0.15 -16.78 -5.74
N GLY A 111 -0.33 -16.97 -7.05
CA GLY A 111 0.38 -17.99 -7.81
C GLY A 111 1.88 -17.69 -7.98
N HIS A 112 2.73 -18.72 -7.96
CA HIS A 112 4.19 -18.55 -8.01
C HIS A 112 4.72 -17.85 -9.26
N ARG A 113 3.93 -17.80 -10.35
CA ARG A 113 4.26 -17.09 -11.59
C ARG A 113 4.14 -15.58 -11.51
N ILE A 114 3.68 -15.01 -10.39
CA ILE A 114 3.79 -13.57 -10.10
C ILE A 114 5.23 -13.06 -10.30
N ARG A 115 6.22 -13.93 -10.07
CA ARG A 115 7.65 -13.66 -10.31
C ARG A 115 7.95 -13.20 -11.74
N GLN A 116 7.22 -13.69 -12.73
CA GLN A 116 7.39 -13.28 -14.13
C GLN A 116 6.91 -11.84 -14.34
N VAL A 117 5.73 -11.53 -13.79
CA VAL A 117 5.15 -10.19 -13.85
C VAL A 117 6.01 -9.19 -13.07
N GLN A 118 6.46 -9.58 -11.87
CA GLN A 118 7.42 -8.82 -11.07
C GLN A 118 8.70 -8.52 -11.86
N ALA A 119 9.31 -9.51 -12.53
CA ALA A 119 10.52 -9.30 -13.32
C ALA A 119 10.32 -8.26 -14.44
N THR A 120 9.20 -8.31 -15.15
CA THR A 120 8.87 -7.36 -16.22
C THR A 120 8.67 -5.95 -15.70
N PHE A 121 7.90 -5.78 -14.62
CA PHE A 121 7.57 -4.45 -14.12
C PHE A 121 8.62 -3.87 -13.17
N ALA A 122 9.46 -4.70 -12.56
CA ALA A 122 10.62 -4.23 -11.79
C ALA A 122 11.58 -3.43 -12.63
N GLN A 123 11.85 -3.88 -13.86
CA GLN A 123 12.68 -3.14 -14.81
C GLN A 123 12.01 -1.83 -15.23
N ARG A 124 10.70 -1.89 -15.54
CA ARG A 124 9.95 -0.71 -16.01
C ARG A 124 9.85 0.40 -14.96
N TYR A 125 9.66 0.04 -13.70
CA TYR A 125 9.41 1.00 -12.62
C TYR A 125 10.57 1.13 -11.63
N ASN A 126 11.72 0.53 -11.95
CA ASN A 126 12.91 0.52 -11.10
C ASN A 126 12.62 0.05 -9.66
N ILE A 127 11.92 -1.09 -9.54
CA ILE A 127 11.50 -1.66 -8.26
C ILE A 127 12.67 -2.44 -7.63
N PRO A 128 13.06 -2.16 -6.38
CA PRO A 128 14.05 -2.96 -5.67
C PRO A 128 13.63 -4.42 -5.55
N SER A 129 14.57 -5.36 -5.73
CA SER A 129 14.26 -6.80 -5.67
C SER A 129 13.68 -7.23 -4.32
N ASN A 130 14.10 -6.59 -3.22
CA ASN A 130 13.62 -6.87 -1.86
C ASN A 130 12.10 -6.59 -1.69
N ASP A 131 11.56 -5.59 -2.40
CA ASP A 131 10.12 -5.29 -2.38
C ASP A 131 9.33 -6.45 -3.00
N LEU A 132 9.88 -7.04 -4.06
CA LEU A 132 9.26 -8.14 -4.81
C LEU A 132 9.35 -9.45 -4.03
N ASP A 133 10.50 -9.71 -3.41
CA ASP A 133 10.77 -10.94 -2.68
C ASP A 133 9.89 -11.13 -1.47
N THR A 134 9.46 -10.03 -0.87
CA THR A 134 8.62 -10.06 0.33
C THR A 134 7.17 -9.71 0.05
N ALA A 135 6.79 -9.41 -1.20
CA ALA A 135 5.46 -8.95 -1.59
C ALA A 135 4.32 -9.88 -1.13
N PHE A 136 4.53 -11.19 -1.21
CA PHE A 136 3.56 -12.23 -0.89
C PHE A 136 4.15 -13.20 0.13
N ASP A 137 3.36 -13.62 1.11
CA ASP A 137 3.81 -14.54 2.16
C ASP A 137 3.77 -16.00 1.68
N HIS A 138 2.90 -16.31 0.70
CA HIS A 138 2.82 -17.64 0.10
C HIS A 138 2.64 -17.56 -1.42
N LEU A 139 3.42 -18.38 -2.13
CA LEU A 139 3.39 -18.50 -3.58
C LEU A 139 2.94 -19.91 -3.97
N PHE A 140 1.66 -20.04 -4.33
CA PHE A 140 1.05 -21.32 -4.65
C PHE A 140 1.68 -21.95 -5.89
N GLN A 141 1.93 -23.25 -5.81
CA GLN A 141 2.20 -24.08 -6.97
C GLN A 141 0.90 -24.43 -7.70
N ASP A 142 1.03 -24.90 -8.94
CA ASP A 142 -0.12 -25.40 -9.70
C ASP A 142 -0.76 -26.58 -8.99
N ASP A 143 -2.09 -26.61 -8.99
CA ASP A 143 -2.91 -27.65 -8.38
C ASP A 143 -2.69 -27.80 -6.86
N GLU A 144 -1.94 -26.89 -6.22
CA GLU A 144 -1.74 -26.86 -4.78
C GLU A 144 -3.10 -26.71 -4.07
N THR A 145 -3.25 -27.43 -2.95
CA THR A 145 -4.46 -27.38 -2.14
C THR A 145 -4.20 -26.69 -0.82
N PHE A 146 -5.20 -25.99 -0.30
CA PHE A 146 -5.16 -25.34 1.01
C PHE A 146 -6.52 -25.45 1.70
N GLN A 147 -6.53 -25.20 3.01
CA GLN A 147 -7.75 -25.28 3.81
C GLN A 147 -8.36 -23.90 4.08
N ILE A 148 -9.70 -23.88 4.07
CA ILE A 148 -10.54 -22.82 4.62
C ILE A 148 -11.46 -23.51 5.62
N GLY A 149 -11.06 -23.56 6.89
CA GLY A 149 -11.70 -24.42 7.88
C GLY A 149 -11.65 -25.90 7.46
N ARG A 150 -12.83 -26.46 7.16
CA ARG A 150 -13.00 -27.84 6.67
C ARG A 150 -13.16 -27.97 5.16
N ILE A 151 -13.03 -26.86 4.43
CA ILE A 151 -13.15 -26.84 2.98
C ILE A 151 -11.76 -26.89 2.37
N THR A 152 -11.49 -27.96 1.61
CA THR A 152 -10.30 -28.03 0.75
C THR A 152 -10.53 -27.18 -0.50
N ALA A 153 -9.71 -26.15 -0.67
CA ALA A 153 -9.61 -25.36 -1.88
C ALA A 153 -8.44 -25.86 -2.74
N GLN A 154 -8.52 -25.63 -4.06
CA GLN A 154 -7.47 -25.96 -5.01
C GLN A 154 -7.15 -24.75 -5.90
N VAL A 155 -5.85 -24.52 -6.14
CA VAL A 155 -5.36 -23.48 -7.04
C VAL A 155 -5.35 -24.00 -8.47
N LEU A 156 -5.88 -23.21 -9.39
CA LEU A 156 -5.88 -23.49 -10.82
C LEU A 156 -5.00 -22.48 -11.53
N HIS A 157 -4.00 -22.92 -12.31
CA HIS A 157 -3.32 -22.02 -13.24
C HIS A 157 -4.23 -21.75 -14.44
N LEU A 158 -4.52 -20.47 -14.71
CA LEU A 158 -5.43 -19.99 -15.75
C LEU A 158 -4.81 -18.83 -16.57
N PRO A 159 -3.62 -19.04 -17.17
CA PRO A 159 -2.89 -17.98 -17.86
C PRO A 159 -3.64 -17.45 -19.09
N GLY A 160 -3.22 -16.28 -19.54
CA GLY A 160 -3.58 -15.73 -20.84
C GLY A 160 -3.93 -14.25 -20.77
N HIS A 161 -4.67 -13.85 -19.74
CA HIS A 161 -4.83 -12.43 -19.41
C HIS A 161 -3.49 -11.85 -18.93
N THR A 162 -2.89 -12.53 -17.96
CA THR A 162 -1.51 -12.36 -17.49
C THR A 162 -0.89 -13.75 -17.28
N PRO A 163 0.45 -13.90 -17.25
CA PRO A 163 1.09 -15.21 -17.07
C PRO A 163 0.95 -15.78 -15.64
N ASP A 164 0.74 -14.91 -14.64
CA ASP A 164 0.58 -15.26 -13.23
C ASP A 164 -0.85 -15.64 -12.83
N HIS A 165 -1.80 -15.50 -13.77
CA HIS A 165 -3.21 -15.66 -13.49
C HIS A 165 -3.58 -17.02 -12.90
N SER A 166 -4.22 -16.96 -11.74
CA SER A 166 -4.66 -18.08 -10.92
C SER A 166 -6.16 -17.99 -10.66
N GLY A 167 -6.82 -19.15 -10.62
CA GLY A 167 -8.17 -19.29 -10.10
C GLY A 167 -8.19 -20.15 -8.85
N TYR A 168 -9.26 -20.03 -8.06
CA TYR A 168 -9.44 -20.78 -6.82
C TYR A 168 -10.71 -21.62 -6.89
N MET A 169 -10.58 -22.94 -6.91
CA MET A 169 -11.70 -23.88 -6.84
C MET A 169 -12.02 -24.18 -5.38
N ILE A 170 -13.23 -23.83 -4.94
CA ILE A 170 -13.69 -23.92 -3.54
C ILE A 170 -15.10 -24.53 -3.53
N GLY A 171 -15.21 -25.81 -3.17
CA GLY A 171 -16.46 -26.56 -3.36
C GLY A 171 -16.83 -26.65 -4.84
N SER A 172 -18.10 -26.41 -5.18
CA SER A 172 -18.60 -26.41 -6.56
C SER A 172 -18.51 -25.02 -7.21
N ASN A 173 -17.50 -24.23 -6.84
CA ASN A 173 -17.32 -22.84 -7.24
C ASN A 173 -15.88 -22.59 -7.67
N VAL A 174 -15.67 -21.77 -8.69
CA VAL A 174 -14.34 -21.31 -9.12
C VAL A 174 -14.33 -19.79 -9.16
N PHE A 175 -13.38 -19.17 -8.46
CA PHE A 175 -13.07 -17.75 -8.58
C PHE A 175 -12.07 -17.60 -9.71
N THR A 176 -12.51 -17.06 -10.84
CA THR A 176 -11.78 -17.12 -12.11
C THR A 176 -10.99 -15.87 -12.41
N GLY A 177 -11.03 -14.84 -11.57
CA GLY A 177 -10.49 -13.51 -11.87
C GLY A 177 -10.87 -13.07 -13.29
N ASP A 178 -9.89 -12.54 -14.02
CA ASP A 178 -10.01 -12.12 -15.41
C ASP A 178 -9.71 -13.21 -16.46
N SER A 179 -9.95 -14.50 -16.16
CA SER A 179 -9.89 -15.54 -17.22
C SER A 179 -11.13 -15.56 -18.12
N ILE A 180 -12.32 -15.42 -17.53
CA ILE A 180 -13.60 -15.47 -18.23
C ILE A 180 -14.57 -14.49 -17.57
N PHE A 181 -15.35 -13.77 -18.37
CA PHE A 181 -16.39 -12.88 -17.88
C PHE A 181 -17.78 -13.46 -18.12
N ASN A 182 -18.82 -12.80 -17.63
CA ASN A 182 -20.20 -13.21 -17.87
C ASN A 182 -20.50 -13.36 -19.36
N PRO A 183 -21.45 -14.22 -19.76
CA PRO A 183 -21.64 -14.61 -21.16
C PRO A 183 -21.80 -13.45 -22.16
N ASP A 184 -22.46 -12.37 -21.72
CA ASP A 184 -22.69 -11.14 -22.46
C ASP A 184 -21.46 -10.21 -22.52
N VAL A 185 -20.50 -10.37 -21.61
CA VAL A 185 -19.22 -9.64 -21.58
C VAL A 185 -18.14 -10.44 -22.34
N GLY A 186 -18.08 -11.75 -22.13
CA GLY A 186 -17.23 -12.70 -22.86
C GLY A 186 -15.94 -13.05 -22.14
N SER A 187 -14.82 -12.45 -22.54
CA SER A 187 -13.46 -12.80 -22.09
C SER A 187 -12.62 -11.54 -21.90
N ALA A 188 -11.57 -11.65 -21.09
CA ALA A 188 -10.62 -10.55 -20.88
C ALA A 188 -9.74 -10.27 -22.11
N ARG A 189 -8.96 -9.19 -22.01
CA ARG A 189 -7.90 -8.79 -22.95
C ARG A 189 -6.63 -9.63 -22.71
N CYS A 190 -5.75 -9.73 -23.71
CA CYS A 190 -4.52 -10.52 -23.66
C CYS A 190 -3.27 -9.75 -24.10
N ASP A 191 -3.33 -8.42 -24.14
CA ASP A 191 -2.26 -7.53 -24.64
C ASP A 191 -1.40 -6.92 -23.53
N PHE A 192 -1.57 -7.35 -22.28
CA PHE A 192 -0.58 -7.08 -21.25
C PHE A 192 0.75 -7.80 -21.57
N PRO A 193 1.88 -7.35 -21.01
CA PRO A 193 3.15 -8.03 -21.20
C PRO A 193 3.05 -9.53 -20.89
N HIS A 194 3.39 -10.36 -21.88
CA HIS A 194 3.28 -11.82 -21.83
C HIS A 194 1.85 -12.37 -21.71
N GLY A 195 0.82 -11.56 -21.95
CA GLY A 195 -0.53 -12.03 -22.23
C GLY A 195 -0.57 -12.80 -23.56
N ASP A 196 -1.45 -13.79 -23.62
CA ASP A 196 -1.54 -14.74 -24.73
C ASP A 196 -2.98 -15.21 -24.93
N ALA A 197 -3.58 -14.86 -26.07
CA ALA A 197 -4.95 -15.21 -26.41
C ALA A 197 -5.17 -16.73 -26.54
N ARG A 198 -4.16 -17.48 -26.99
CA ARG A 198 -4.25 -18.94 -27.09
C ARG A 198 -4.24 -19.57 -25.70
N ALA A 199 -3.36 -19.09 -24.82
CA ALA A 199 -3.36 -19.51 -23.42
C ALA A 199 -4.69 -19.18 -22.73
N LEU A 200 -5.25 -17.98 -22.97
CA LEU A 200 -6.55 -17.59 -22.42
C LEU A 200 -7.66 -18.53 -22.90
N TYR A 201 -7.69 -18.85 -24.20
CA TYR A 201 -8.63 -19.82 -24.76
C TYR A 201 -8.52 -21.16 -24.06
N GLN A 202 -7.30 -21.70 -23.90
CA GLN A 202 -7.06 -22.98 -23.22
C GLN A 202 -7.51 -22.96 -21.76
N SER A 203 -7.26 -21.86 -21.04
CA SER A 203 -7.74 -21.63 -19.66
C SER A 203 -9.26 -21.61 -19.59
N MET A 204 -9.93 -20.91 -20.52
CA MET A 204 -11.39 -20.92 -20.60
C MET A 204 -11.92 -22.32 -20.95
N ARG A 205 -11.29 -23.05 -21.88
CA ARG A 205 -11.67 -24.44 -22.19
C ARG A 205 -11.50 -25.38 -20.99
N LYS A 206 -10.45 -25.19 -20.18
CA LYS A 206 -10.26 -25.91 -18.90
C LYS A 206 -11.43 -25.64 -17.95
N LEU A 207 -11.86 -24.37 -17.80
CA LEU A 207 -13.03 -24.01 -16.99
C LEU A 207 -14.34 -24.61 -17.54
N LEU A 208 -14.55 -24.58 -18.86
CA LEU A 208 -15.74 -25.14 -19.50
C LEU A 208 -15.77 -26.67 -19.49
N ALA A 209 -14.65 -27.35 -19.21
CA ALA A 209 -14.62 -28.80 -19.03
C ALA A 209 -15.15 -29.26 -17.67
N LEU A 210 -15.34 -28.33 -16.72
CA LEU A 210 -15.93 -28.63 -15.40
C LEU A 210 -17.41 -29.03 -15.51
N PRO A 211 -17.98 -29.68 -14.48
CA PRO A 211 -19.40 -30.00 -14.45
C PRO A 211 -20.29 -28.77 -14.64
N GLU A 212 -21.39 -28.93 -15.37
CA GLU A 212 -22.29 -27.84 -15.78
C GLU A 212 -22.83 -26.99 -14.63
N HIS A 213 -22.99 -27.56 -13.44
CA HIS A 213 -23.52 -26.87 -12.26
C HIS A 213 -22.47 -26.01 -11.53
N VAL A 214 -21.18 -26.16 -11.86
CA VAL A 214 -20.12 -25.38 -11.21
C VAL A 214 -20.32 -23.90 -11.51
N LYS A 215 -20.22 -23.09 -10.46
CA LYS A 215 -20.34 -21.62 -10.56
C LYS A 215 -18.97 -21.00 -10.83
N LEU A 216 -18.91 -20.10 -11.79
CA LEU A 216 -17.72 -19.34 -12.15
C LEU A 216 -17.92 -17.89 -11.72
N TYR A 217 -17.19 -17.46 -10.68
CA TYR A 217 -17.20 -16.11 -10.11
C TYR A 217 -16.11 -15.27 -10.78
N THR A 218 -16.50 -14.17 -11.41
CA THR A 218 -15.61 -13.36 -12.27
C THR A 218 -14.85 -12.31 -11.48
N GLY A 219 -13.70 -11.84 -11.96
CA GLY A 219 -12.96 -10.72 -11.34
C GLY A 219 -13.67 -9.37 -11.55
N HIS A 220 -14.32 -9.21 -12.70
CA HIS A 220 -15.02 -7.99 -13.07
C HIS A 220 -16.38 -8.28 -13.71
N ASP A 221 -17.22 -7.27 -13.73
CA ASP A 221 -18.42 -7.28 -14.56
C ASP A 221 -18.72 -5.90 -15.14
N TYR A 222 -18.97 -5.85 -16.44
CA TYR A 222 -19.25 -4.63 -17.20
C TYR A 222 -20.57 -4.79 -17.94
N PRO A 223 -21.72 -4.65 -17.26
CA PRO A 223 -23.03 -4.78 -17.89
C PRO A 223 -23.14 -3.86 -19.11
N PRO A 224 -23.61 -4.36 -20.27
CA PRO A 224 -23.75 -3.52 -21.45
C PRO A 224 -24.73 -2.36 -21.18
N ALA A 225 -24.39 -1.17 -21.67
CA ALA A 225 -25.20 0.04 -21.47
C ALA A 225 -26.45 0.11 -22.37
N ASP A 226 -26.73 -0.93 -23.17
CA ASP A 226 -27.89 -0.92 -24.07
C ASP A 226 -29.21 -1.17 -23.30
N SER A 227 -30.27 -0.54 -23.79
CA SER A 227 -31.60 -0.58 -23.17
C SER A 227 -32.24 -1.97 -23.17
N THR A 228 -31.68 -2.92 -23.90
CA THR A 228 -32.18 -4.29 -24.03
C THR A 228 -31.57 -5.26 -23.02
N THR A 229 -30.42 -4.94 -22.44
CA THR A 229 -29.67 -5.84 -21.54
C THR A 229 -29.30 -5.21 -20.19
N ASN A 230 -29.81 -4.02 -19.87
CA ASN A 230 -29.56 -3.32 -18.61
C ASN A 230 -29.84 -4.21 -17.39
N ARG A 231 -28.78 -4.81 -16.85
CA ARG A 231 -28.80 -5.74 -15.73
C ARG A 231 -27.90 -5.24 -14.63
N ALA A 232 -28.26 -5.58 -13.39
CA ALA A 232 -27.35 -5.39 -12.28
C ALA A 232 -26.04 -6.18 -12.49
N PRO A 233 -24.92 -5.74 -11.88
CA PRO A 233 -23.70 -6.53 -11.83
C PRO A 233 -23.99 -7.95 -11.35
N LYS A 234 -23.42 -8.94 -12.03
CA LYS A 234 -23.61 -10.35 -11.78
C LYS A 234 -22.26 -10.97 -11.43
N ALA A 235 -22.12 -11.46 -10.20
CA ALA A 235 -20.85 -12.01 -9.72
C ALA A 235 -20.48 -13.35 -10.35
N PHE A 236 -21.48 -14.18 -10.68
CA PHE A 236 -21.23 -15.51 -11.22
C PHE A 236 -22.28 -15.98 -12.22
N VAL A 237 -21.87 -16.93 -13.04
CA VAL A 237 -22.73 -17.79 -13.86
C VAL A 237 -22.30 -19.24 -13.73
N THR A 238 -23.10 -20.17 -14.22
CA THR A 238 -22.70 -21.59 -14.27
C THR A 238 -21.84 -21.89 -15.48
N VAL A 239 -21.10 -23.01 -15.44
CA VAL A 239 -20.41 -23.55 -16.62
C VAL A 239 -21.39 -23.79 -17.77
N LYS A 240 -22.61 -24.25 -17.48
CA LYS A 240 -23.67 -24.39 -18.48
C LYS A 240 -23.98 -23.06 -19.17
N ASP A 241 -24.24 -22.00 -18.40
CA ASP A 241 -24.53 -20.67 -18.95
C ASP A 241 -23.41 -20.16 -19.87
N GLN A 242 -22.15 -20.43 -19.50
CA GLN A 242 -21.01 -20.05 -20.34
C GLN A 242 -20.93 -20.86 -21.64
N LYS A 243 -21.14 -22.19 -21.58
CA LYS A 243 -21.16 -23.05 -22.77
C LYS A 243 -22.25 -22.63 -23.76
N GLU A 244 -23.41 -22.26 -23.26
CA GLU A 244 -24.56 -21.90 -24.09
C GLU A 244 -24.47 -20.46 -24.61
N GLY A 245 -24.01 -19.53 -23.76
CA GLY A 245 -24.20 -18.10 -23.98
C GLY A 245 -22.95 -17.26 -24.20
N ASN A 246 -21.74 -17.75 -23.90
CA ASN A 246 -20.56 -16.88 -23.93
C ASN A 246 -20.27 -16.40 -25.36
N LYS A 247 -20.36 -15.08 -25.58
CA LYS A 247 -20.26 -14.52 -26.93
C LYS A 247 -18.87 -14.68 -27.57
N HIS A 248 -17.83 -14.99 -26.80
CA HIS A 248 -16.46 -15.21 -27.31
C HIS A 248 -16.04 -16.69 -27.29
N VAL A 249 -16.49 -17.50 -26.33
CA VAL A 249 -15.97 -18.88 -26.12
C VAL A 249 -17.05 -19.93 -25.83
N LYS A 250 -18.30 -19.69 -26.24
CA LYS A 250 -19.35 -20.71 -26.16
C LYS A 250 -18.94 -22.03 -26.84
N GLU A 251 -19.65 -23.09 -26.52
CA GLU A 251 -19.40 -24.39 -27.12
C GLU A 251 -19.50 -24.33 -28.65
N GLY A 252 -18.50 -24.91 -29.32
CA GLY A 252 -18.35 -24.87 -30.77
C GLY A 252 -17.42 -23.77 -31.30
N THR A 253 -17.02 -22.78 -30.51
CA THR A 253 -16.00 -21.79 -30.94
C THR A 253 -14.64 -22.48 -31.14
N GLY A 254 -13.97 -22.21 -32.27
CA GLY A 254 -12.63 -22.73 -32.56
C GLY A 254 -11.50 -21.88 -31.97
N GLU A 255 -10.36 -22.50 -31.62
CA GLU A 255 -9.21 -21.81 -31.03
C GLU A 255 -8.64 -20.71 -31.94
N GLU A 256 -8.40 -21.01 -33.23
CA GLU A 256 -7.86 -20.03 -34.18
C GLU A 256 -8.81 -18.85 -34.43
N GLU A 257 -10.12 -19.12 -34.43
CA GLU A 257 -11.14 -18.09 -34.57
C GLU A 257 -11.10 -17.14 -33.38
N PHE A 258 -11.07 -17.67 -32.16
CA PHE A 258 -10.94 -16.88 -30.94
C PHE A 258 -9.64 -16.09 -30.92
N VAL A 259 -8.49 -16.72 -31.19
CA VAL A 259 -7.17 -16.07 -31.13
C VAL A 259 -7.12 -14.88 -32.07
N LYS A 260 -7.54 -15.07 -33.33
CA LYS A 260 -7.58 -14.00 -34.32
C LYS A 260 -8.48 -12.85 -33.85
N TRP A 261 -9.72 -13.15 -33.47
CA TRP A 261 -10.68 -12.15 -33.02
C TRP A 261 -10.18 -11.39 -31.78
N ARG A 262 -9.58 -12.10 -30.81
CA ARG A 262 -9.11 -11.52 -29.54
C ARG A 262 -7.96 -10.56 -29.79
N GLN A 263 -7.01 -10.93 -30.65
CA GLN A 263 -5.88 -10.08 -31.06
C GLN A 263 -6.36 -8.82 -31.81
N GLU A 264 -7.29 -8.96 -32.76
CA GLU A 264 -7.89 -7.82 -33.46
C GLU A 264 -8.62 -6.87 -32.50
N ARG A 265 -9.36 -7.43 -31.53
CA ARG A 265 -10.08 -6.64 -30.52
C ARG A 265 -9.14 -5.94 -29.56
N ASP A 266 -8.06 -6.59 -29.13
CA ASP A 266 -7.05 -6.03 -28.23
C ASP A 266 -6.30 -4.86 -28.87
N ALA A 267 -5.94 -4.97 -30.15
CA ALA A 267 -5.31 -3.88 -30.90
C ALA A 267 -6.16 -2.60 -30.99
N ALA A 268 -7.47 -2.69 -30.75
CA ALA A 268 -8.40 -1.57 -30.73
C ALA A 268 -8.72 -1.05 -29.31
N LEU A 269 -8.17 -1.65 -28.25
CA LEU A 269 -8.40 -1.21 -26.87
C LEU A 269 -7.41 -0.12 -26.46
N GLY A 270 -7.90 0.85 -25.69
CA GLY A 270 -7.03 1.75 -24.94
C GLY A 270 -6.39 1.04 -23.74
N GLU A 271 -5.33 1.65 -23.20
CA GLU A 271 -4.76 1.22 -21.93
C GLU A 271 -5.79 1.39 -20.78
N PRO A 272 -5.82 0.49 -19.78
CA PRO A 272 -6.63 0.68 -18.59
C PRO A 272 -6.28 1.99 -17.88
N ARG A 273 -7.31 2.66 -17.34
CA ARG A 273 -7.18 3.96 -16.65
C ARG A 273 -6.15 3.94 -15.53
N LEU A 274 -6.07 2.84 -14.78
CA LEU A 274 -5.21 2.68 -13.61
C LEU A 274 -4.02 1.74 -13.85
N LEU A 275 -3.63 1.48 -15.11
CA LEU A 275 -2.58 0.51 -15.46
C LEU A 275 -1.30 0.68 -14.65
N HIS A 276 -0.70 1.88 -14.74
CA HIS A 276 0.60 2.14 -14.09
C HIS A 276 0.50 2.24 -12.57
N PRO A 277 -0.47 2.96 -11.97
CA PRO A 277 -0.63 2.97 -10.52
C PRO A 277 -0.87 1.60 -9.92
N SER A 278 -1.73 0.79 -10.53
CA SER A 278 -2.05 -0.56 -10.05
C SER A 278 -0.83 -1.46 -10.11
N LEU A 279 -0.17 -1.57 -11.26
CA LEU A 279 0.97 -2.48 -11.41
C LEU A 279 2.18 -2.09 -10.59
N GLN A 280 2.39 -0.80 -10.32
CA GLN A 280 3.45 -0.37 -9.41
C GLN A 280 3.18 -0.85 -7.97
N VAL A 281 1.93 -0.91 -7.55
CA VAL A 281 1.56 -1.30 -6.18
C VAL A 281 1.38 -2.82 -6.05
N ASN A 282 0.70 -3.44 -7.01
CA ASN A 282 0.23 -4.82 -6.91
C ASN A 282 1.36 -5.85 -7.04
N VAL A 283 2.39 -5.56 -7.84
CA VAL A 283 3.59 -6.44 -7.91
C VAL A 283 4.40 -6.45 -6.62
N ARG A 284 4.15 -5.50 -5.71
CA ARG A 284 4.71 -5.43 -4.35
C ARG A 284 3.76 -5.98 -3.29
N GLY A 285 2.64 -6.60 -3.68
CA GLY A 285 1.61 -7.06 -2.75
C GLY A 285 1.08 -5.93 -1.87
N THR A 286 1.05 -4.69 -2.38
CA THR A 286 0.61 -3.46 -1.70
C THR A 286 1.42 -3.02 -0.49
N LYS A 287 2.64 -3.54 -0.33
CA LYS A 287 3.61 -2.93 0.57
C LYS A 287 3.92 -1.53 0.06
N LEU A 288 3.34 -0.53 0.69
CA LEU A 288 3.65 0.87 0.46
C LEU A 288 5.02 1.27 1.05
N SER A 289 5.78 0.33 1.64
CA SER A 289 7.17 0.60 2.05
C SER A 289 8.00 0.96 0.82
N THR A 290 8.59 2.15 0.83
CA THR A 290 9.30 2.85 -0.26
C THR A 290 8.47 3.53 -1.37
N PHE A 291 7.14 3.52 -1.33
CA PHE A 291 6.32 4.20 -2.34
C PHE A 291 5.98 5.64 -1.95
N ASN A 292 6.86 6.58 -2.35
CA ASN A 292 6.52 7.99 -2.38
C ASN A 292 5.36 8.16 -3.38
N ILE A 293 4.15 8.54 -2.93
CA ILE A 293 3.00 8.86 -3.80
C ILE A 293 3.41 9.85 -4.93
N TYR A 294 4.48 10.62 -4.72
CA TYR A 294 5.09 11.50 -5.73
C TYR A 294 5.79 10.81 -6.93
N ILE A 295 6.13 9.52 -6.88
CA ILE A 295 6.73 8.83 -8.05
C ILE A 295 5.68 8.52 -9.12
N LEU A 296 4.38 8.47 -8.77
CA LEU A 296 3.30 8.42 -9.75
C LEU A 296 3.28 9.67 -10.63
N VAL A 297 3.56 10.84 -10.05
CA VAL A 297 3.52 12.15 -10.72
C VAL A 297 4.72 12.36 -11.64
N THR A 298 5.90 11.89 -11.23
CA THR A 298 7.15 12.23 -11.93
C THR A 298 7.45 11.26 -13.08
N THR A 299 7.11 9.97 -12.96
CA THR A 299 7.33 9.00 -14.06
C THR A 299 6.34 9.15 -15.22
N MET A 300 5.11 9.62 -14.95
CA MET A 300 4.11 9.99 -15.98
C MET A 300 4.58 11.15 -16.86
N ALA A 301 5.27 12.14 -16.28
CA ALA A 301 5.80 13.28 -17.02
C ALA A 301 7.01 12.91 -17.90
N SER A 302 7.87 11.98 -17.45
CA SER A 302 9.07 11.59 -18.21
C SER A 302 8.79 10.66 -19.39
N THR A 303 7.71 9.86 -19.37
CA THR A 303 7.34 8.98 -20.50
C THR A 303 6.64 9.73 -21.64
N MET A 304 5.95 10.85 -21.35
CA MET A 304 5.38 11.74 -22.37
C MET A 304 6.42 12.57 -23.14
N LEU A 305 7.64 12.73 -22.61
CA LEU A 305 8.70 13.55 -23.21
C LEU A 305 9.72 12.76 -24.03
N ALA A 306 9.67 11.43 -24.03
CA ALA A 306 10.62 10.57 -24.74
C ALA A 306 10.31 10.36 -26.23
N SER A 307 9.46 11.20 -26.83
CA SER A 307 9.05 11.11 -28.24
C SER A 307 9.53 12.30 -29.09
N PHE A 308 10.80 12.70 -28.98
CA PHE A 308 11.44 13.58 -29.98
C PHE A 308 12.95 13.27 -30.09
N PRO A 309 13.48 12.90 -31.27
CA PRO A 309 14.91 12.72 -31.46
C PRO A 309 15.57 14.07 -31.82
N GLY A 310 16.67 14.41 -31.15
CA GLY A 310 17.39 15.65 -31.49
C GLY A 310 18.70 15.89 -30.73
N SER A 311 19.80 15.41 -31.33
CA SER A 311 21.18 15.93 -31.28
C SER A 311 21.94 16.00 -29.95
N ALA A 312 22.82 15.02 -29.77
CA ALA A 312 24.00 15.09 -28.91
C ALA A 312 25.00 16.14 -29.42
N ALA A 313 25.64 16.88 -28.51
CA ALA A 313 26.89 17.58 -28.78
C ALA A 313 27.85 17.41 -27.59
N SER A 314 29.01 16.86 -27.94
CA SER A 314 30.18 16.54 -27.11
C SER A 314 30.86 17.76 -26.52
N TYR A 315 31.43 17.64 -25.31
CA TYR A 315 32.63 18.40 -24.95
C TYR A 315 33.69 17.52 -24.29
N THR A 316 34.89 17.72 -24.79
CA THR A 316 36.13 16.95 -24.64
C THR A 316 36.89 17.31 -23.37
N THR A 317 37.65 16.31 -22.90
CA THR A 317 38.60 16.32 -21.78
C THR A 317 39.84 17.21 -22.01
N SER A 318 40.38 17.79 -20.93
CA SER A 318 41.81 18.09 -20.82
C SER A 318 42.35 17.78 -19.41
N HIS A 319 43.49 17.08 -19.39
CA HIS A 319 44.31 16.73 -18.24
C HIS A 319 45.23 17.89 -17.83
N LEU A 320 45.53 18.01 -16.53
CA LEU A 320 46.79 18.56 -15.98
C LEU A 320 47.11 17.91 -14.62
N SER A 321 48.39 17.96 -14.25
CA SER A 321 49.21 16.96 -13.54
C SER A 321 49.30 17.07 -12.00
N LYS A 322 49.84 15.99 -11.39
CA LYS A 322 50.24 15.83 -9.97
C LYS A 322 51.50 16.64 -9.60
N ASP A 323 51.55 17.18 -8.37
CA ASP A 323 52.63 16.94 -7.38
C ASP A 323 52.36 17.55 -5.97
N SER A 324 52.50 16.69 -4.94
CA SER A 324 52.92 16.83 -3.52
C SER A 324 52.38 17.88 -2.51
N ALA A 325 51.48 17.41 -1.60
CA ALA A 325 51.46 17.40 -0.09
C ALA A 325 52.04 18.57 0.77
N PRO A 326 51.52 18.88 1.99
CA PRO A 326 50.92 17.94 2.95
C PRO A 326 49.61 18.36 3.69
N LEU A 327 48.85 17.32 4.07
CA LEU A 327 48.03 17.14 5.28
C LEU A 327 47.52 18.40 5.99
N LEU A 328 46.29 18.78 5.68
CA LEU A 328 45.32 19.17 6.69
C LEU A 328 44.23 18.11 6.65
N VAL A 329 44.09 17.35 7.74
CA VAL A 329 42.90 16.53 7.98
C VAL A 329 41.80 17.57 8.24
N GLU A 330 41.02 17.91 7.21
CA GLU A 330 39.73 18.55 7.44
C GLU A 330 38.91 17.53 8.23
N GLU A 331 38.45 17.93 9.43
CA GLU A 331 37.47 17.14 10.17
C GLU A 331 36.26 16.93 9.25
N ASP A 332 36.00 15.69 8.85
CA ASP A 332 34.87 15.34 8.00
C ASP A 332 33.57 15.87 8.64
N ASN A 333 33.05 16.98 8.10
CA ASN A 333 31.78 17.55 8.53
C ASN A 333 30.68 16.49 8.37
N TYR A 334 29.97 16.17 9.44
CA TYR A 334 28.87 15.21 9.43
C TYR A 334 27.72 15.72 8.57
N THR A 335 27.56 15.15 7.37
CA THR A 335 26.60 15.63 6.35
C THR A 335 25.18 15.11 6.60
N PHE A 336 24.20 15.72 5.93
CA PHE A 336 22.82 15.24 5.95
C PHE A 336 22.69 13.82 5.38
N GLU A 337 23.44 13.51 4.32
CA GLU A 337 23.51 12.17 3.75
C GLU A 337 24.07 11.16 4.76
N GLN A 338 25.09 11.54 5.55
CA GLN A 338 25.62 10.69 6.60
C GLN A 338 24.62 10.50 7.74
N LEU A 339 23.87 11.54 8.11
CA LEU A 339 22.76 11.42 9.07
C LEU A 339 21.73 10.38 8.59
N VAL A 340 21.24 10.51 7.35
CA VAL A 340 20.27 9.57 6.78
C VAL A 340 20.84 8.15 6.72
N HIS A 341 22.11 8.01 6.34
CA HIS A 341 22.80 6.72 6.32
C HIS A 341 22.90 6.08 7.71
N ASP A 342 23.30 6.83 8.73
CA ASP A 342 23.46 6.32 10.09
C ASP A 342 22.11 5.97 10.72
N LEU A 343 21.09 6.79 10.51
CA LEU A 343 19.71 6.48 10.91
C LEU A 343 19.23 5.18 10.27
N ARG A 344 19.45 5.02 8.96
CA ARG A 344 19.09 3.80 8.22
C ARG A 344 19.85 2.57 8.75
N SER A 345 21.15 2.72 8.97
CA SER A 345 22.01 1.64 9.45
C SER A 345 21.67 1.22 10.87
N TYR A 346 21.40 2.18 11.76
CA TYR A 346 21.07 1.92 13.16
C TYR A 346 19.69 1.29 13.33
N LEU A 347 18.69 1.78 12.58
CA LEU A 347 17.34 1.20 12.60
C LEU A 347 17.27 -0.14 11.83
N GLY A 348 18.31 -0.47 11.07
CA GLY A 348 18.66 -1.83 10.63
C GLY A 348 17.96 -2.37 9.37
N SER A 349 18.49 -3.49 8.88
CA SER A 349 18.11 -4.25 7.66
C SER A 349 17.45 -5.62 7.93
N SER A 350 17.04 -5.90 9.18
CA SER A 350 16.36 -7.15 9.58
C SER A 350 14.99 -6.88 10.22
N ARG A 351 14.10 -7.87 10.31
CA ARG A 351 12.76 -7.79 10.94
C ARG A 351 12.87 -7.89 12.47
N GLY A 352 12.12 -7.05 13.19
CA GLY A 352 11.90 -7.14 14.63
C GLY A 352 12.82 -6.27 15.49
N ILE A 353 12.38 -5.03 15.76
CA ILE A 353 12.61 -4.37 17.05
C ILE A 353 11.29 -3.64 17.37
N ASP A 354 10.58 -4.19 18.34
CA ASP A 354 9.66 -3.52 19.24
C ASP A 354 10.26 -2.20 19.77
N GLY A 355 9.46 -1.15 19.94
CA GLY A 355 9.95 0.17 20.40
C GLY A 355 10.81 0.14 21.68
N GLU A 356 10.75 -0.94 22.46
CA GLU A 356 11.56 -1.17 23.66
C GLU A 356 13.07 -1.41 23.40
N ASN A 357 13.52 -1.82 22.20
CA ASN A 357 14.97 -1.96 21.90
C ASN A 357 15.53 -0.83 21.02
N VAL A 358 14.79 0.25 20.77
CA VAL A 358 15.31 1.47 20.12
C VAL A 358 15.82 2.42 21.20
N ASP A 359 17.13 2.59 21.30
CA ASP A 359 17.69 3.61 22.18
C ASP A 359 17.51 4.99 21.53
N HIS A 360 16.42 5.67 21.90
CA HIS A 360 16.12 7.03 21.44
C HIS A 360 17.26 8.02 21.72
N LYS A 361 18.15 7.76 22.69
CA LYS A 361 19.32 8.63 22.95
C LYS A 361 20.34 8.55 21.82
N VAL A 362 20.50 7.39 21.18
CA VAL A 362 21.38 7.23 20.01
C VAL A 362 20.81 7.99 18.81
N LEU A 363 19.50 7.91 18.59
CA LEU A 363 18.83 8.65 17.53
C LEU A 363 18.90 10.17 17.75
N ILE A 364 18.69 10.63 18.99
CA ILE A 364 18.90 12.03 19.38
C ILE A 364 20.35 12.44 19.09
N ALA A 365 21.34 11.60 19.45
CA ALA A 365 22.75 11.89 19.18
C ALA A 365 23.06 12.05 17.69
N PHE A 366 22.48 11.21 16.80
CA PHE A 366 22.63 11.39 15.35
C PHE A 366 22.03 12.70 14.88
N MET A 367 20.80 13.01 15.30
CA MET A 367 20.11 14.26 14.94
C MET A 367 20.88 15.49 15.46
N SER A 368 21.41 15.43 16.68
CA SER A 368 22.22 16.49 17.28
C SER A 368 23.58 16.67 16.60
N LYS A 369 24.19 15.59 16.09
CA LYS A 369 25.50 15.63 15.43
C LYS A 369 25.46 16.36 14.08
N TYR A 370 24.34 16.32 13.37
CA TYR A 370 24.17 17.05 12.12
C TYR A 370 23.95 18.54 12.39
N ALA A 371 24.81 19.40 11.85
CA ALA A 371 24.61 20.85 11.84
C ALA A 371 23.76 21.26 10.64
N SER A 372 22.64 21.95 10.88
CA SER A 372 21.68 22.26 9.83
C SER A 372 22.26 23.16 8.75
N ASN A 373 22.12 22.74 7.49
CA ASN A 373 22.51 23.52 6.34
C ASN A 373 21.35 23.54 5.30
N PRO A 374 20.77 24.72 4.99
CA PRO A 374 19.68 24.83 4.02
C PRO A 374 19.96 24.20 2.65
N LYS A 375 21.23 24.12 2.22
CA LYS A 375 21.59 23.48 0.94
C LYS A 375 21.25 21.99 0.91
N ASP A 376 21.24 21.33 2.07
CA ASP A 376 21.08 19.88 2.15
C ASP A 376 19.59 19.47 2.14
N TRP A 377 18.75 20.24 2.84
CA TRP A 377 17.35 19.90 3.10
C TRP A 377 16.32 20.74 2.33
N SER A 378 16.70 21.88 1.74
CA SER A 378 15.73 22.77 1.04
C SER A 378 14.99 22.09 -0.10
N ARG A 379 15.60 21.11 -0.77
CA ARG A 379 14.95 20.28 -1.80
C ARG A 379 13.72 19.51 -1.29
N PHE A 380 13.67 19.23 0.01
CA PHE A 380 12.54 18.56 0.67
C PHE A 380 11.55 19.55 1.29
N ALA A 381 11.96 20.78 1.59
CA ALA A 381 11.14 21.79 2.29
C ALA A 381 10.10 22.47 1.37
N ARG A 382 9.17 21.70 0.81
CA ARG A 382 8.06 22.24 0.01
C ARG A 382 7.02 22.85 0.94
N ASN A 383 6.57 24.06 0.64
CA ASN A 383 5.56 24.75 1.43
C ASN A 383 4.25 24.92 0.64
N ASP A 384 3.14 24.82 1.37
CA ASP A 384 1.81 25.20 0.92
C ASP A 384 1.26 26.21 1.94
N VAL A 385 1.12 27.46 1.51
CA VAL A 385 0.71 28.59 2.37
C VAL A 385 -0.73 28.47 2.87
N SER A 386 -1.55 27.60 2.26
CA SER A 386 -2.93 27.35 2.71
C SER A 386 -3.02 26.43 3.92
N LYS A 387 -1.96 25.64 4.18
CA LYS A 387 -1.90 24.67 5.28
C LYS A 387 -1.30 25.26 6.56
N ASN A 388 -1.50 24.59 7.69
CA ASN A 388 -0.81 24.95 8.92
C ASN A 388 0.70 24.66 8.81
N TYR A 389 1.02 23.49 8.29
CA TYR A 389 2.36 23.06 7.94
C TYR A 389 2.25 21.99 6.84
N THR A 390 3.34 21.75 6.12
CA THR A 390 3.48 20.61 5.20
C THR A 390 4.37 19.55 5.82
N ARG A 391 4.16 18.29 5.42
CA ARG A 391 4.98 17.13 5.79
C ARG A 391 5.61 16.58 4.52
N ASN A 392 6.94 16.61 4.42
CA ASN A 392 7.65 16.23 3.21
C ASN A 392 8.57 15.05 3.50
N LEU A 393 8.32 13.89 2.87
CA LEU A 393 9.12 12.69 3.07
C LEU A 393 10.56 12.90 2.60
N VAL A 394 11.52 12.65 3.48
CA VAL A 394 12.95 12.52 3.15
C VAL A 394 13.26 11.06 2.85
N GLU A 395 12.91 10.17 3.79
CA GLU A 395 13.25 8.74 3.72
C GLU A 395 12.22 7.92 4.53
N ASP A 396 11.80 6.79 3.95
CA ASP A 396 11.15 5.69 4.68
C ASP A 396 12.22 4.62 4.98
N ILE A 397 12.48 4.39 6.25
CA ILE A 397 13.53 3.48 6.73
C ILE A 397 12.90 2.10 6.93
N ASN A 398 12.76 1.35 5.83
CA ASN A 398 12.31 -0.04 5.79
C ASN A 398 10.98 -0.30 6.54
N GLY A 399 10.04 0.65 6.55
CA GLY A 399 8.78 0.55 7.29
C GLY A 399 8.95 0.58 8.82
N ARG A 400 10.13 0.96 9.33
CA ARG A 400 10.42 1.10 10.77
C ARG A 400 10.45 2.55 11.23
N ALA A 401 10.71 3.48 10.34
CA ALA A 401 10.67 4.89 10.67
C ALA A 401 10.44 5.76 9.44
N ASN A 402 9.77 6.89 9.65
CA ASN A 402 9.63 7.95 8.66
C ASN A 402 10.47 9.15 9.06
N LEU A 403 11.36 9.57 8.16
CA LEU A 403 12.11 10.81 8.26
C LEU A 403 11.45 11.88 7.38
N LEU A 404 10.96 12.96 7.99
CA LEU A 404 10.16 13.99 7.33
C LEU A 404 10.75 15.37 7.56
N VAL A 405 10.75 16.22 6.54
CA VAL A 405 10.95 17.67 6.68
C VAL A 405 9.59 18.36 6.73
N LEU A 406 9.30 19.04 7.83
CA LEU A 406 8.08 19.82 8.01
C LEU A 406 8.36 21.30 7.81
N VAL A 407 7.47 21.99 7.07
CA VAL A 407 7.53 23.45 6.88
C VAL A 407 6.31 24.08 7.53
N TRP A 408 6.54 24.93 8.53
CA TRP A 408 5.52 25.50 9.39
C TRP A 408 5.23 26.95 9.00
N ASN A 409 4.01 27.23 8.57
CA ASN A 409 3.62 28.58 8.19
C ASN A 409 3.58 29.52 9.41
N PRO A 410 3.79 30.84 9.22
CA PRO A 410 3.82 31.80 10.31
C PRO A 410 2.56 31.74 11.18
N GLN A 411 2.73 31.70 12.51
CA GLN A 411 1.66 31.63 13.51
C GLN A 411 0.73 30.41 13.39
N LYS A 412 1.16 29.36 12.70
CA LYS A 412 0.43 28.10 12.56
C LYS A 412 1.10 26.98 13.36
N GLY A 413 0.33 25.94 13.66
CA GLY A 413 0.81 24.79 14.41
C GLY A 413 -0.08 23.56 14.25
N SER A 414 0.35 22.47 14.87
CA SER A 414 -0.40 21.24 14.96
C SER A 414 -1.62 21.38 15.88
N PRO A 415 -2.60 20.47 15.78
CA PRO A 415 -3.48 20.16 16.90
C PRO A 415 -2.67 19.60 18.09
N ILE A 416 -3.31 19.49 19.25
CA ILE A 416 -2.79 18.70 20.37
C ILE A 416 -2.99 17.23 20.00
N HIS A 417 -1.94 16.41 20.04
CA HIS A 417 -2.01 15.03 19.55
C HIS A 417 -1.11 14.06 20.31
N ASP A 418 -1.44 12.78 20.19
CA ASP A 418 -0.59 11.65 20.55
C ASP A 418 0.26 11.17 19.37
N HIS A 419 1.13 10.19 19.61
CA HIS A 419 2.09 9.66 18.65
C HIS A 419 1.79 8.22 18.23
N ALA A 420 0.61 7.68 18.59
CA ALA A 420 0.20 6.32 18.28
C ALA A 420 1.27 5.27 18.69
N ASP A 421 1.79 5.36 19.91
CA ASP A 421 2.89 4.54 20.44
C ASP A 421 4.23 4.67 19.68
N ALA A 422 4.44 5.80 18.98
CA ALA A 422 5.70 6.12 18.33
C ALA A 422 6.60 7.01 19.20
N HIS A 423 7.91 6.87 19.01
CA HIS A 423 8.91 7.87 19.37
C HIS A 423 8.99 8.93 18.27
N CYS A 424 8.91 10.21 18.64
CA CYS A 424 9.15 11.33 17.74
C CYS A 424 10.38 12.12 18.19
N ILE A 425 11.36 12.24 17.31
CA ILE A 425 12.55 13.09 17.50
C ILE A 425 12.47 14.23 16.50
N MET A 426 12.43 15.46 17.01
CA MET A 426 12.28 16.68 16.22
C MET A 426 13.56 17.50 16.31
N LYS A 427 14.21 17.78 15.17
CA LYS A 427 15.30 18.76 15.08
C LYS A 427 14.83 20.01 14.37
N ILE A 428 15.16 21.20 14.89
CA ILE A 428 14.89 22.45 14.17
C ILE A 428 15.97 22.66 13.10
N LEU A 429 15.56 22.66 11.83
CA LEU A 429 16.44 22.90 10.69
C LEU A 429 16.57 24.40 10.37
N GLY A 430 15.53 25.18 10.62
CA GLY A 430 15.58 26.63 10.42
C GLY A 430 14.45 27.36 11.13
N GLY A 431 14.78 28.49 11.76
CA GLY A 431 13.82 29.31 12.51
C GLY A 431 13.69 28.85 13.97
N GLU A 432 12.47 28.93 14.50
CA GLU A 432 12.15 28.51 15.86
C GLU A 432 10.74 27.89 15.91
N LEU A 433 10.56 26.90 16.78
CA LEU A 433 9.28 26.26 17.05
C LEU A 433 9.01 26.23 18.55
N ASN A 434 7.78 26.54 18.93
CA ASN A 434 7.28 26.40 20.29
C ASN A 434 6.55 25.06 20.42
N GLU A 435 6.95 24.26 21.38
CA GLU A 435 6.31 23.01 21.77
C GLU A 435 5.66 23.18 23.14
N VAL A 436 4.40 22.75 23.24
CA VAL A 436 3.65 22.65 24.48
C VAL A 436 3.28 21.19 24.71
N ILE A 437 3.72 20.63 25.84
CA ILE A 437 3.41 19.27 26.29
C ILE A 437 2.30 19.35 27.34
N TYR A 438 1.31 18.47 27.20
CA TYR A 438 0.17 18.34 28.11
C TYR A 438 0.18 16.97 28.77
N ASP A 439 -0.40 16.88 29.98
CA ASP A 439 -0.66 15.59 30.60
C ASP A 439 -1.72 14.80 29.80
N THR A 440 -1.51 13.49 29.68
CA THR A 440 -2.46 12.57 29.03
C THR A 440 -3.71 12.41 29.92
N PRO A 441 -4.93 12.58 29.40
CA PRO A 441 -6.16 12.40 30.17
C PRO A 441 -6.28 11.00 30.79
N ASP A 442 -6.74 10.93 32.05
CA ASP A 442 -7.04 9.68 32.73
C ASP A 442 -8.34 9.04 32.16
N PRO A 443 -8.28 7.83 31.58
CA PRO A 443 -9.44 7.15 31.03
C PRO A 443 -10.56 6.89 32.06
N GLU A 444 -10.21 6.75 33.35
CA GLU A 444 -11.18 6.40 34.40
C GLU A 444 -11.91 7.61 35.00
N ARG A 445 -11.42 8.83 34.77
CA ARG A 445 -12.01 10.06 35.36
C ARG A 445 -13.04 10.78 34.49
N GLY A 446 -13.34 10.24 33.31
CA GLY A 446 -14.30 10.83 32.37
C GLY A 446 -13.72 12.02 31.60
N HIS A 447 -13.89 12.00 30.28
CA HIS A 447 -13.38 13.02 29.36
C HIS A 447 -14.27 14.27 29.33
N ASP A 448 -14.15 15.15 30.33
CA ASP A 448 -14.82 16.47 30.37
C ASP A 448 -14.04 17.50 31.23
N ALA A 449 -12.72 17.57 31.05
CA ALA A 449 -11.89 18.55 31.75
C ALA A 449 -10.76 19.11 30.86
N PRO A 450 -10.35 20.37 31.05
CA PRO A 450 -9.27 20.97 30.26
C PRO A 450 -7.94 20.23 30.43
N LEU A 451 -7.17 20.14 29.33
CA LEU A 451 -5.82 19.61 29.35
C LEU A 451 -4.90 20.51 30.18
N THR A 452 -4.09 19.89 31.04
CA THR A 452 -3.10 20.60 31.87
C THR A 452 -1.78 20.68 31.14
N VAL A 453 -1.21 21.90 31.05
CA VAL A 453 0.13 22.11 30.47
C VAL A 453 1.17 21.57 31.44
N LYS A 454 1.98 20.62 30.96
CA LYS A 454 3.10 20.02 31.68
C LYS A 454 4.38 20.81 31.45
N GLN A 455 4.64 21.21 30.21
CA GLN A 455 5.85 21.92 29.82
C GLN A 455 5.59 22.77 28.57
N GLU A 456 6.26 23.91 28.46
CA GLU A 456 6.30 24.72 27.25
C GLU A 456 7.76 25.11 26.97
N THR A 457 8.24 24.92 25.75
CA THR A 457 9.63 25.14 25.37
C THR A 457 9.71 25.65 23.93
N THR A 458 10.54 26.66 23.69
CA THR A 458 10.81 27.16 22.33
C THR A 458 12.20 26.72 21.90
N TYR A 459 12.25 25.91 20.85
CA TYR A 459 13.46 25.37 20.24
C TYR A 459 13.90 26.24 19.05
N LYS A 460 15.20 26.45 18.93
CA LYS A 460 15.89 27.17 17.86
C LYS A 460 16.64 26.20 16.96
N THR A 461 17.11 26.70 15.81
CA THR A 461 17.96 25.95 14.88
C THR A 461 19.02 25.12 15.60
N ASP A 462 19.16 23.88 15.15
CA ASP A 462 20.03 22.81 15.66
C ASP A 462 19.62 22.15 16.97
N GLU A 463 18.69 22.73 17.73
CA GLU A 463 18.15 22.07 18.92
C GLU A 463 17.27 20.86 18.55
N VAL A 464 17.29 19.85 19.41
CA VAL A 464 16.58 18.58 19.24
C VAL A 464 15.63 18.37 20.43
N ALA A 465 14.39 18.03 20.11
CA ALA A 465 13.34 17.66 21.05
C ALA A 465 12.97 16.18 20.87
N TYR A 466 12.43 15.59 21.93
CA TYR A 466 11.99 14.19 21.97
C TYR A 466 10.67 14.07 22.71
N ILE A 467 9.75 13.30 22.15
CA ILE A 467 8.42 13.07 22.69
C ILE A 467 7.97 11.63 22.37
N CYS A 468 7.19 11.05 23.28
CA CYS A 468 6.43 9.82 23.09
C CYS A 468 5.21 9.83 24.03
N ASP A 469 4.28 8.90 23.86
CA ASP A 469 3.01 8.89 24.59
C ASP A 469 3.15 8.67 26.11
N GLN A 470 4.30 8.16 26.56
CA GLN A 470 4.65 8.07 27.98
C GLN A 470 5.00 9.44 28.60
N ILE A 471 5.42 10.41 27.78
CA ILE A 471 5.76 11.77 28.23
C ILE A 471 4.50 12.62 28.31
N GLY A 472 3.65 12.55 27.30
CA GLY A 472 2.38 13.29 27.23
C GLY A 472 1.95 13.58 25.81
N LEU A 473 0.86 14.32 25.69
CA LEU A 473 0.39 14.87 24.42
C LEU A 473 1.20 16.12 24.08
N HIS A 474 1.34 16.47 22.81
CA HIS A 474 2.02 17.72 22.48
C HIS A 474 1.38 18.52 21.35
N ARG A 475 1.75 19.79 21.28
CA ARG A 475 1.40 20.73 20.21
C ARG A 475 2.64 21.51 19.82
N VAL A 476 2.93 21.55 18.53
CA VAL A 476 4.07 22.30 17.97
C VAL A 476 3.55 23.44 17.11
N MET A 477 4.10 24.64 17.27
CA MET A 477 3.72 25.81 16.47
C MET A 477 4.89 26.71 16.12
N ASN A 478 4.79 27.38 14.97
CA ASN A 478 5.70 28.45 14.59
C ASN A 478 5.22 29.77 15.24
N PRO A 479 5.98 30.36 16.18
CA PRO A 479 5.57 31.60 16.86
C PRO A 479 5.80 32.85 16.00
N ARG A 480 6.58 32.75 14.91
CA ARG A 480 6.96 33.88 14.06
C ARG A 480 5.79 34.34 13.19
N LYS A 481 5.78 35.64 12.85
CA LYS A 481 4.72 36.29 12.04
C LYS A 481 5.06 36.40 10.55
N ASP A 482 6.33 36.37 10.23
CA ASP A 482 6.88 36.83 8.95
C ASP A 482 7.72 35.79 8.22
N GLN A 483 8.01 34.66 8.86
CA GLN A 483 8.87 33.62 8.31
C GLN A 483 8.37 32.22 8.66
N VAL A 484 8.59 31.29 7.74
CA VAL A 484 8.38 29.86 7.99
C VAL A 484 9.44 29.33 8.94
N ALA A 485 9.11 28.27 9.67
CA ALA A 485 10.08 27.45 10.37
C ALA A 485 10.17 26.08 9.69
N VAL A 486 11.31 25.41 9.81
CA VAL A 486 11.56 24.10 9.20
C VAL A 486 12.10 23.16 10.26
N SER A 487 11.56 21.95 10.34
CA SER A 487 12.03 20.90 11.25
C SER A 487 12.20 19.57 10.53
N LEU A 488 13.08 18.73 11.06
CA LEU A 488 13.26 17.34 10.69
C LEU A 488 12.62 16.46 11.77
N HIS A 489 11.72 15.58 11.39
CA HIS A 489 11.04 14.66 12.30
C HIS A 489 11.39 13.23 11.94
N LEU A 490 11.80 12.45 12.93
CA LEU A 490 11.93 11.01 12.85
C LEU A 490 10.85 10.38 13.72
N TYR A 491 9.93 9.65 13.09
CA TYR A 491 8.90 8.86 13.79
C TYR A 491 9.26 7.38 13.74
N THR A 492 9.33 6.70 14.89
CA THR A 492 9.62 5.26 14.94
C THR A 492 8.91 4.58 16.13
N PRO A 493 8.14 3.50 15.91
CA PRO A 493 7.63 3.03 14.61
C PRO A 493 6.76 4.08 13.89
N PRO A 494 6.50 3.98 12.58
CA PRO A 494 5.74 4.98 11.82
C PRO A 494 4.21 4.87 12.02
N ASN A 495 3.76 4.43 13.20
CA ASN A 495 2.37 4.07 13.49
C ASN A 495 1.37 5.19 13.15
N ALA A 496 1.69 6.45 13.43
CA ALA A 496 0.79 7.57 13.12
C ALA A 496 0.55 7.74 11.60
N ALA A 497 1.49 7.34 10.76
CA ALA A 497 1.32 7.32 9.30
C ALA A 497 0.53 6.10 8.82
N ASP A 498 0.73 4.95 9.46
CA ASP A 498 0.13 3.68 9.05
C ASP A 498 -1.31 3.49 9.59
N PHE A 499 -1.58 3.98 10.80
CA PHE A 499 -2.80 3.71 11.57
C PHE A 499 -3.58 4.96 11.97
N GLY A 500 -3.00 6.15 11.76
CA GLY A 500 -3.55 7.38 12.30
C GLY A 500 -3.19 7.62 13.75
N TYR A 501 -3.68 8.73 14.29
CA TYR A 501 -3.38 9.21 15.64
C TYR A 501 -4.57 9.99 16.19
N ASN A 502 -4.62 10.22 17.49
CA ASN A 502 -5.70 10.99 18.10
C ASN A 502 -5.30 12.45 18.25
N ILE A 503 -6.24 13.33 17.93
CA ILE A 503 -6.18 14.75 18.29
C ILE A 503 -7.08 15.00 19.49
N TYR A 504 -6.68 15.95 20.33
CA TYR A 504 -7.36 16.25 21.59
C TYR A 504 -7.82 17.69 21.63
N ASP A 505 -9.05 17.90 22.10
CA ASP A 505 -9.58 19.21 22.39
C ASP A 505 -8.99 19.74 23.71
N ARG A 506 -8.55 21.00 23.69
CA ARG A 506 -7.86 21.61 24.83
C ARG A 506 -8.75 21.78 26.04
N ASP A 507 -10.00 22.16 25.84
CA ASP A 507 -10.89 22.62 26.92
C ASP A 507 -11.67 21.46 27.54
N THR A 508 -11.83 20.36 26.79
CA THR A 508 -12.62 19.20 27.21
C THR A 508 -11.77 17.94 27.41
N GLY A 509 -10.56 17.88 26.84
CA GLY A 509 -9.72 16.69 26.87
C GLY A 509 -10.25 15.52 26.05
N ARG A 510 -11.32 15.74 25.27
CA ARG A 510 -11.91 14.72 24.39
C ARG A 510 -11.02 14.49 23.18
N SER A 511 -10.90 13.22 22.80
CA SER A 511 -10.12 12.81 21.63
C SER A 511 -11.01 12.55 20.42
N SER A 512 -10.44 12.73 19.23
CA SER A 512 -10.99 12.24 17.97
C SER A 512 -9.88 11.62 17.14
N HIS A 513 -10.14 10.46 16.56
CA HIS A 513 -9.16 9.74 15.78
C HIS A 513 -9.06 10.27 14.34
N VAL A 514 -7.83 10.45 13.86
CA VAL A 514 -7.53 10.91 12.50
C VAL A 514 -6.84 9.79 11.75
N TYR A 515 -7.54 9.20 10.79
CA TYR A 515 -7.14 7.95 10.11
C TYR A 515 -5.95 8.08 9.12
N GLN A 516 -5.34 9.25 8.99
CA GLN A 516 -4.11 9.47 8.23
C GLN A 516 -3.59 10.90 8.46
N ALA A 517 -2.28 11.08 8.66
CA ALA A 517 -1.68 12.40 8.74
C ALA A 517 -1.61 13.04 7.34
N SER A 518 -2.54 13.97 7.06
CA SER A 518 -2.60 14.79 5.82
C SER A 518 -1.38 15.69 5.56
#